data_AF-A0A940N6L5-F1
#
_entry.id   AF-A0A940N6L5-F1
#
_cell.length_a   1.000
_cell.length_b   1.000
_cell.length_c   1.000
_cell.angle_alpha   90.00
_cell.angle_beta   90.00
_cell.angle_gamma   90.00
#
_symmetry.space_group_name_H-M   'P 1'
#
loop_
_entity.id
_entity.type
_entity.pdbx_description
1 polymer ?
#
loop_
_entity_poly.entity_id
_entity_poly.type
_entity_poly.pdbx_seq_one_letter_code
_entity_poly.pdbx_strand_id
1 'polypeptide(L)' 'MTDIDSLDGLKREMCGTILQVFRCERTEFDAVMQSINATGYGLALGVGTRIDETIGFVVDNANVRDVYASRNIVGAVLLN' A
#
# COMPACT_ATOMS: atom_id res chain seq x y z
N MET A 1 -16.17 5.65 1.90
CA MET A 1 -14.82 6.05 2.37
C MET A 1 -14.93 6.30 3.86
N THR A 2 -14.01 5.75 4.64
CA THR A 2 -14.00 5.85 6.10
C THR A 2 -12.58 6.11 6.56
N ASP A 3 -12.37 7.13 7.39
CA ASP A 3 -11.06 7.38 8.00
C ASP A 3 -10.81 6.36 9.12
N ILE A 4 -9.55 5.93 9.25
CA ILE A 4 -9.08 5.06 10.33
C ILE A 4 -7.85 5.69 10.98
N ASP A 5 -7.66 5.44 12.27
CA ASP A 5 -6.53 6.00 13.04
C ASP A 5 -5.30 5.07 13.05
N SER A 6 -5.46 3.81 12.64
CA SER A 6 -4.38 2.81 12.60
C SER A 6 -4.71 1.66 11.63
N LEU A 7 -3.65 1.04 11.08
CA LEU A 7 -3.73 -0.17 10.27
C LEU A 7 -3.97 -1.45 11.10
N ASP A 8 -3.73 -1.43 12.42
CA ASP A 8 -3.87 -2.61 13.31
C ASP A 8 -5.32 -3.15 13.37
N GLY A 9 -6.30 -2.30 13.05
CA GLY A 9 -7.71 -2.67 12.99
C GLY A 9 -8.06 -3.52 11.77
N LEU A 10 -7.17 -3.64 10.77
CA LEU A 10 -7.40 -4.36 9.52
C LEU A 10 -7.18 -5.87 9.69
N LYS A 11 -8.01 -6.51 10.51
CA LYS A 11 -7.87 -7.93 10.88
C LYS A 11 -8.31 -8.93 9.82
N ARG A 12 -9.03 -8.47 8.80
CA ARG A 12 -9.57 -9.31 7.73
C ARG A 12 -9.78 -8.49 6.47
N GLU A 13 -9.72 -9.17 5.34
CA GLU A 13 -10.15 -8.61 4.07
C GLU A 13 -11.66 -8.33 4.09
N MET A 14 -12.03 -7.15 3.58
CA MET A 14 -13.42 -6.73 3.39
C MET A 14 -13.69 -6.60 1.90
N CYS A 15 -14.16 -7.69 1.27
CA CYS A 15 -14.46 -7.69 -0.16
C CYS A 15 -15.76 -6.90 -0.44
N GLY A 16 -15.64 -5.76 -1.12
CA GLY A 16 -16.77 -4.91 -1.51
C GLY A 16 -16.32 -3.50 -1.93
N THR A 17 -17.27 -2.60 -2.15
CA THR A 17 -16.99 -1.19 -2.47
C THR A 17 -16.67 -0.41 -1.19
N ILE A 18 -15.55 -0.73 -0.55
CA ILE A 18 -15.10 -0.17 0.72
C ILE A 18 -13.74 0.50 0.50
N LEU A 19 -13.59 1.73 1.01
CA LEU A 19 -12.33 2.45 1.01
C LEU A 19 -12.05 2.95 2.42
N GLN A 20 -10.93 2.53 2.99
CA GLN A 20 -10.41 3.03 4.26
C GLN A 20 -9.23 3.96 3.99
N VAL A 21 -9.17 5.07 4.72
CA VAL A 21 -8.12 6.09 4.56
C VAL A 21 -7.44 6.31 5.90
N PHE A 22 -6.13 6.15 5.91
CA PHE A 22 -5.26 6.49 7.02
C PHE A 22 -4.36 7.65 6.60
N ARG A 23 -4.18 8.64 7.46
CA ARG A 23 -3.29 9.79 7.21
C ARG A 23 -2.05 9.64 8.07
N CYS A 24 -0.89 9.89 7.47
CA CYS A 24 0.39 9.89 8.15
C CYS A 24 1.20 11.11 7.73
N GLU A 25 2.08 11.53 8.63
CA GLU A 25 3.10 12.51 8.32
C GLU A 25 4.25 11.85 7.54
N ARG A 26 4.99 12.65 6.77
CA ARG A 26 6.13 12.12 5.98
C ARG A 26 7.18 11.44 6.87
N THR A 27 7.35 11.91 8.10
CA THR A 27 8.27 11.35 9.09
C THR A 27 7.87 9.96 9.59
N GLU A 28 6.61 9.55 9.36
CA GLU A 28 6.08 8.26 9.79
C GLU A 28 6.12 7.20 8.67
N PHE A 29 6.57 7.57 7.46
CA PHE A 29 6.44 6.74 6.27
C PHE A 29 7.10 5.35 6.42
N ASP A 30 8.26 5.30 7.08
CA ASP A 30 8.95 4.04 7.37
C ASP A 30 8.12 3.13 8.29
N ALA A 31 7.50 3.71 9.33
CA ALA A 31 6.64 2.98 10.25
C ALA A 31 5.36 2.50 9.55
N VAL A 32 4.80 3.30 8.64
CA VAL A 32 3.64 2.91 7.82
C VAL A 32 3.98 1.72 6.93
N MET A 33 5.15 1.72 6.28
CA MET A 33 5.59 0.58 5.48
C MET A 33 5.75 -0.69 6.33
N GLN A 34 6.30 -0.57 7.53
CA GLN A 34 6.39 -1.70 8.47
C GLN A 34 5.00 -2.23 8.86
N SER A 35 4.05 -1.34 9.16
CA SER A 35 2.67 -1.73 9.49
C SER A 35 1.96 -2.40 8.31
N ILE A 36 2.16 -1.93 7.07
CA ILE A 36 1.63 -2.58 5.86
C ILE A 36 2.19 -4.00 5.74
N ASN A 37 3.51 -4.16 5.88
CA ASN A 37 4.16 -5.47 5.81
C ASN A 37 3.73 -6.40 6.95
N ALA A 38 3.45 -5.86 8.14
CA ALA A 38 3.00 -6.61 9.30
C ALA A 38 1.56 -7.13 9.19
N THR A 39 0.77 -6.66 8.21
CA THR A 39 -0.59 -7.18 7.98
C THR A 39 -0.62 -8.66 7.57
N GLY A 40 0.51 -9.19 7.07
CA GLY A 40 0.61 -10.56 6.56
C GLY A 40 0.00 -10.77 5.16
N TYR A 41 -0.52 -9.72 4.53
CA TYR A 41 -0.96 -9.72 3.14
C TYR A 41 0.17 -9.24 2.20
N GLY A 42 0.03 -9.49 0.89
CA GLY A 42 1.09 -9.17 -0.06
C GLY A 42 0.68 -9.19 -1.54
N LEU A 43 -0.54 -8.77 -1.89
CA LEU A 43 -1.01 -8.87 -3.27
C LEU A 43 -0.56 -7.70 -4.16
N ALA A 44 -1.03 -6.49 -3.86
CA ALA A 44 -0.76 -5.30 -4.67
C ALA A 44 -0.59 -4.07 -3.79
N LEU A 45 0.37 -3.19 -4.16
CA LEU A 45 0.58 -1.89 -3.52
C LEU A 45 0.68 -0.80 -4.59
N GLY A 46 0.03 0.35 -4.34
CA GLY A 46 0.11 1.52 -5.20
C GLY A 46 0.93 2.63 -4.56
N VAL A 47 1.80 3.28 -5.33
CA VAL A 47 2.54 4.48 -4.91
C VAL A 47 2.26 5.63 -5.89
N GLY A 48 1.70 6.72 -5.38
CA GLY A 48 1.39 7.92 -6.15
C GLY A 48 2.36 9.05 -5.83
N THR A 49 3.47 9.15 -6.56
CA THR A 49 4.47 10.20 -6.38
C THR A 49 5.27 10.43 -7.67
N ARG A 50 5.92 11.59 -7.76
CA ARG A 50 6.90 11.93 -8.82
C ARG A 50 8.35 11.90 -8.34
N ILE A 51 8.58 11.52 -7.08
CA ILE A 51 9.89 11.47 -6.45
C ILE A 51 10.42 10.04 -6.61
N ASP A 52 11.42 9.85 -7.47
CA ASP A 52 11.97 8.53 -7.81
C ASP A 52 12.55 7.83 -6.58
N GLU A 53 13.17 8.59 -5.66
CA GLU A 53 13.69 8.05 -4.40
C GLU A 53 12.57 7.46 -3.52
N THR A 54 11.37 8.04 -3.56
CA THR A 54 10.22 7.49 -2.83
C THR A 54 9.68 6.23 -3.50
N ILE A 55 9.68 6.17 -4.84
CA ILE A 55 9.30 4.97 -5.58
C ILE A 55 10.29 3.84 -5.27
N GLY A 56 11.60 4.12 -5.36
CA GLY A 56 12.66 3.17 -5.03
C GLY A 56 12.53 2.64 -3.61
N PHE A 57 12.35 3.54 -2.63
CA PHE A 57 12.11 3.14 -1.25
C PHE A 57 10.92 2.19 -1.09
N VAL A 58 9.78 2.47 -1.73
CA VAL A 58 8.61 1.59 -1.65
C VAL A 58 8.89 0.24 -2.30
N VAL A 59 9.52 0.21 -3.47
CA VAL A 59 9.87 -1.02 -4.19
C VAL A 59 10.82 -1.89 -3.37
N ASP A 60 11.81 -1.29 -2.72
CA ASP A 60 12.83 -2.01 -1.95
C ASP A 60 12.32 -2.55 -0.60
N ASN A 61 11.25 -1.96 -0.06
CA ASN A 61 10.76 -2.29 1.29
C ASN A 61 9.38 -2.96 1.31
N ALA A 62 8.65 -3.03 0.20
CA ALA A 62 7.32 -3.63 0.15
C ALA A 62 7.37 -5.17 0.08
N ASN A 63 6.68 -5.84 0.99
CA ASN A 63 6.50 -7.30 0.94
C ASN A 63 5.24 -7.66 0.13
N VAL A 64 5.18 -7.24 -1.14
CA VAL A 64 4.03 -7.49 -2.02
C VAL A 64 4.49 -8.07 -3.36
N ARG A 65 3.58 -8.75 -4.07
CA ARG A 65 3.86 -9.31 -5.39
C ARG A 65 3.96 -8.23 -6.47
N ASP A 66 3.02 -7.29 -6.50
CA ASP A 66 2.93 -6.28 -7.56
C ASP A 66 2.93 -4.85 -6.97
N VAL A 67 3.91 -4.03 -7.37
CA VAL A 67 3.97 -2.59 -7.04
C VAL A 67 3.60 -1.77 -8.29
N TYR A 68 2.69 -0.80 -8.12
CA TYR A 68 2.19 0.06 -9.18
C TYR A 68 2.55 1.52 -8.89
N ALA A 69 3.41 2.11 -9.71
CA ALA A 69 3.76 3.53 -9.60
C ALA A 69 2.89 4.41 -10.51
N SER A 70 2.25 5.44 -9.94
CA SER A 70 1.50 6.48 -10.66
C SER A 70 0.43 5.94 -11.63
N ARG A 71 -0.22 4.83 -11.24
CA ARG A 71 -1.33 4.17 -11.97
C ARG A 71 -2.26 3.42 -11.00
N ASN A 72 -3.37 2.88 -11.50
CA ASN A 72 -4.25 2.02 -10.69
C ASN A 72 -3.58 0.67 -10.34
N ILE A 73 -4.09 -0.01 -9.31
CA ILE A 73 -3.53 -1.26 -8.77
C ILE A 73 -4.22 -2.54 -9.28
N VAL A 74 -5.07 -2.41 -10.31
CA VAL A 74 -5.91 -3.49 -10.84
C VAL A 74 -5.57 -3.77 -12.30
N GLY A 75 -6.04 -4.91 -12.82
CA GLY A 75 -5.87 -5.24 -14.24
C GLY A 75 -4.43 -5.62 -14.62
N ALA A 76 -3.74 -6.34 -13.73
CA ALA A 76 -2.45 -6.96 -14.06
C ALA A 76 -2.58 -7.77 -15.36
N VAL A 77 -1.66 -7.54 -16.29
CA VAL A 77 -1.62 -8.25 -17.58
C VAL A 77 -0.70 -9.46 -17.42
N LEU A 78 -1.19 -10.66 -17.74
CA LEU A 78 -0.36 -11.85 -17.82
C LEU A 78 0.57 -11.71 -19.03
N LEU A 79 1.87 -11.59 -18.77
CA LEU A 79 2.89 -11.75 -19.79
C LEU A 79 3.22 -13.24 -19.89
N ASN A 80 3.03 -13.81 -21.08
CA ASN A 80 3.33 -15.21 -21.38
C ASN A 80 4.79 -15.43 -21.74
#